data_AF-Q16K44-F1
#
_entry.id   AF-Q16K44-F1
#
_cell.length_a   1.000
_cell.length_b   1.000
_cell.length_c   1.000
_cell.angle_alpha   90.00
_cell.angle_beta   90.00
_cell.angle_gamma   90.00
#
_symmetry.space_group_name_H-M   'P 1'
#
loop_
_entity.id
_entity.type
_entity.pdbx_description
1 polymer ?
#
loop_
_entity_poly.entity_id
_entity_poly.type
_entity_poly.pdbx_seq_one_letter_code
_entity_poly.pdbx_strand_id
1 'polypeptide(L)'
;MEYVQRVRTVWADSAVKMCFKRSNEFQLIDSAKYFLDRIEKISMPGYIPSNSDILNCRKRTTGIQEVSFHIKLPKSLGGGSQEFRMFDVGGQRSHRTKWMQVFEGIEAVLFMIACGSFDQTLREDPKQNRLVEAFELFRGVWHNRFLAETGLIVFLNKQDILEQKILSGKSIKDYFPEYEEYVKATDSDNLCDELTRTRCFIKSKLIDITNETPRRTSLLAQRKRTCYYHFTVATDTNNVRMVFNDVHNIILARNLHNVGIL
;
A
#
# COMPACT_ATOMS: atom_id res chain seq x y z
N MET A 1 4.32 -0.67 37.08
CA MET A 1 4.19 -2.11 37.39
C MET A 1 2.74 -2.59 37.28
N GLU A 2 1.78 -1.97 37.99
CA GLU A 2 0.38 -2.43 37.99
C GLU A 2 -0.29 -2.41 36.60
N TYR A 3 -0.11 -1.35 35.81
CA TYR A 3 -0.68 -1.26 34.46
C TYR A 3 -0.22 -2.40 33.54
N VAL A 4 1.09 -2.68 33.53
CA VAL A 4 1.71 -3.74 32.70
C VAL A 4 1.13 -5.11 33.04
N GLN A 5 1.00 -5.39 34.34
CA GLN A 5 0.43 -6.66 34.80
C GLN A 5 -1.03 -6.80 34.39
N ARG A 6 -1.83 -5.73 34.53
CA ARG A 6 -3.24 -5.73 34.09
C ARG A 6 -3.36 -5.97 32.58
N VAL A 7 -2.58 -5.27 31.77
CA VAL A 7 -2.57 -5.46 30.30
C VAL A 7 -2.17 -6.89 29.94
N ARG A 8 -1.15 -7.45 30.60
CA ARG A 8 -0.71 -8.83 30.38
C ARG A 8 -1.79 -9.85 30.73
N THR A 9 -2.43 -9.69 31.88
CA THR A 9 -3.53 -10.58 32.31
C THR A 9 -4.69 -10.52 31.32
N VAL A 10 -5.12 -9.32 30.93
CA VAL A 10 -6.20 -9.15 29.94
C VAL A 10 -5.81 -9.70 28.57
N TRP A 11 -4.57 -9.49 28.13
CA TRP A 11 -4.13 -9.97 26.81
C TRP A 11 -3.92 -11.50 26.75
N ALA A 12 -3.67 -12.14 27.89
CA ALA A 12 -3.57 -13.59 28.01
C ALA A 12 -4.94 -14.28 28.04
N ASP A 13 -6.01 -13.54 28.34
CA ASP A 13 -7.37 -14.07 28.42
C ASP A 13 -7.87 -14.61 27.07
N SER A 14 -8.48 -15.80 27.09
CA SER A 14 -8.92 -16.50 25.89
C SER A 14 -10.07 -15.77 25.18
N ALA A 15 -10.99 -15.15 25.91
CA ALA A 15 -12.07 -14.36 25.33
C ALA A 15 -11.52 -13.09 24.65
N VAL A 16 -10.49 -12.46 25.21
CA VAL A 16 -9.80 -11.33 24.58
C VAL A 16 -9.09 -11.77 23.30
N LYS A 17 -8.42 -12.94 23.30
CA LYS A 17 -7.84 -13.50 22.06
C LYS A 17 -8.91 -13.81 21.00
N MET A 18 -10.08 -14.32 21.40
CA MET A 18 -11.21 -14.55 20.50
C MET A 18 -11.76 -13.24 19.93
N CYS A 19 -11.92 -12.21 20.76
CA CYS A 19 -12.30 -10.87 20.31
C CYS A 19 -11.28 -10.29 19.32
N PHE A 20 -9.97 -10.48 19.58
CA PHE A 20 -8.91 -10.06 18.68
C PHE A 20 -8.97 -10.76 17.31
N LYS A 21 -9.31 -12.05 17.25
CA LYS A 21 -9.51 -12.77 15.97
C LYS A 21 -10.64 -12.17 15.12
N ARG A 22 -11.63 -11.56 15.78
CA ARG A 22 -12.77 -10.83 15.20
C ARG A 22 -12.51 -9.33 15.04
N SER A 23 -11.25 -8.90 15.12
CA SER A 23 -10.86 -7.49 15.03
C SER A 23 -11.17 -6.81 13.70
N ASN A 24 -11.64 -7.54 12.68
CA ASN A 24 -12.18 -6.93 11.46
C ASN A 24 -13.56 -6.30 11.66
N GLU A 25 -14.29 -6.69 12.71
CA GLU A 25 -15.62 -6.16 13.05
C GLU A 25 -15.56 -4.78 13.73
N PHE A 26 -14.36 -4.34 14.15
CA PHE A 26 -14.16 -3.06 14.80
C PHE A 26 -12.82 -2.41 14.40
N GLN A 27 -12.59 -1.18 14.83
CA GLN A 27 -11.42 -0.40 14.42
C GLN A 27 -10.23 -0.68 15.34
N LEU A 28 -9.41 -1.67 15.00
CA LEU A 28 -8.14 -1.97 15.68
C LEU A 28 -6.92 -1.53 14.86
N ILE A 29 -5.81 -1.22 15.53
CA ILE A 29 -4.53 -0.95 14.87
C ILE A 29 -3.82 -2.26 14.53
N ASP A 30 -3.19 -2.36 13.36
CA ASP A 30 -2.59 -3.63 12.91
C ASP A 30 -1.42 -4.08 13.81
N SER A 31 -0.69 -3.13 14.39
CA SER A 31 0.42 -3.38 15.32
C SER A 31 -0.02 -3.69 16.76
N ALA A 32 -1.32 -3.86 17.03
CA ALA A 32 -1.82 -4.13 18.38
C ALA A 32 -1.18 -5.40 18.97
N LYS A 33 -1.22 -6.53 18.24
CA LYS A 33 -0.59 -7.78 18.67
C LYS A 33 0.92 -7.62 18.89
N TYR A 34 1.60 -6.92 17.98
CA TYR A 34 3.05 -6.69 18.03
C TYR A 34 3.50 -6.06 19.36
N PHE A 35 2.77 -5.05 19.84
CA PHE A 35 3.08 -4.38 21.10
C PHE A 35 2.53 -5.11 22.33
N LEU A 36 1.32 -5.64 22.25
CA LEU A 36 0.70 -6.37 23.38
C LEU A 36 1.48 -7.63 23.75
N ASP A 37 2.05 -8.34 22.77
CA ASP A 37 2.91 -9.50 23.01
C ASP A 37 4.23 -9.14 23.70
N ARG A 38 4.62 -7.86 23.73
CA ARG A 38 5.89 -7.38 24.30
C ARG A 38 5.71 -6.29 25.34
N ILE A 39 4.53 -6.21 25.96
CA ILE A 39 4.21 -5.16 26.92
C ILE A 39 5.23 -5.09 28.07
N GLU A 40 5.79 -6.22 28.50
CA GLU A 40 6.84 -6.27 29.52
C GLU A 40 8.13 -5.59 29.05
N LYS A 41 8.64 -5.98 27.86
CA LYS A 41 9.88 -5.43 27.29
C LYS A 41 9.79 -3.93 27.09
N ILE A 42 8.69 -3.43 26.53
CA ILE A 42 8.51 -2.00 26.25
C ILE A 42 8.31 -1.16 27.51
N SER A 43 8.00 -1.80 28.65
CA SER A 43 7.78 -1.13 29.93
C SER A 43 8.99 -1.16 30.86
N MET A 44 10.10 -1.78 30.44
CA MET A 44 11.33 -1.83 31.24
C MET A 44 11.97 -0.44 31.36
N PRO A 45 12.50 -0.06 32.54
CA PRO A 45 13.32 1.14 32.68
C PRO A 45 14.52 1.09 31.71
N GLY A 46 14.76 2.16 30.97
CA GLY A 46 15.84 2.22 29.98
C GLY A 46 15.55 1.52 28.65
N TYR A 47 14.29 1.14 28.37
CA TYR A 47 13.91 0.60 27.07
C TYR A 47 14.22 1.58 25.93
N ILE A 48 14.98 1.10 24.93
CA ILE A 48 15.27 1.81 23.68
C ILE A 48 14.52 1.09 22.56
N PRO A 49 13.62 1.78 21.83
CA PRO A 49 12.90 1.17 20.72
C PRO A 49 13.83 0.65 19.63
N SER A 50 13.59 -0.56 19.16
CA SER A 50 14.28 -1.10 17.98
C SER A 50 13.71 -0.47 16.70
N ASN A 51 14.44 -0.59 15.59
CA ASN A 51 13.93 -0.20 14.27
C ASN A 51 12.60 -0.87 13.94
N SER A 52 12.41 -2.12 14.37
CA SER A 52 11.15 -2.83 14.19
C SER A 52 10.02 -2.18 15.00
N ASP A 53 10.29 -1.72 16.23
CA ASP A 53 9.29 -1.05 17.07
C ASP A 53 8.89 0.31 16.45
N ILE A 54 9.87 1.04 15.92
CA ILE A 54 9.65 2.29 15.20
C ILE A 54 8.77 2.06 13.96
N LEU A 55 9.07 1.04 13.15
CA LEU A 55 8.30 0.71 11.95
C LEU A 55 6.86 0.23 12.25
N ASN A 56 6.62 -0.33 13.43
CA ASN A 56 5.27 -0.76 13.87
C ASN A 56 4.48 0.34 14.58
N CYS A 57 5.14 1.45 14.94
CA CYS A 57 4.49 2.56 15.63
C CYS A 57 3.50 3.26 14.68
N ARG A 58 2.28 3.50 15.17
CA ARG A 58 1.23 4.18 14.40
C ARG A 58 1.18 5.65 14.77
N LYS A 59 1.69 6.51 13.88
CA LYS A 59 1.45 7.96 13.92
C LYS A 59 0.62 8.35 12.71
N ARG A 60 -0.45 9.12 12.93
CA ARG A 60 -1.32 9.59 11.84
C ARG A 60 -0.67 10.80 11.17
N THR A 61 -0.45 10.74 9.85
CA THR A 61 -0.07 11.89 9.03
C THR A 61 -1.29 12.78 8.78
N THR A 62 -1.25 14.03 9.27
CA THR A 62 -2.34 15.02 9.13
C THR A 62 -2.00 16.18 8.19
N GLY A 63 -0.75 16.24 7.74
CA GLY A 63 -0.20 17.26 6.85
C GLY A 63 0.57 16.65 5.70
N ILE A 64 1.38 17.49 5.05
CA ILE A 64 2.35 17.10 4.03
C ILE A 64 3.71 17.14 4.72
N GLN A 65 4.50 16.08 4.59
CA GLN A 65 5.88 16.04 5.08
C GLN A 65 6.81 15.77 3.92
N GLU A 66 7.85 16.59 3.80
CA GLU A 66 8.91 16.40 2.81
C GLU A 66 10.11 15.75 3.47
N VAL A 67 10.66 14.72 2.82
CA VAL A 67 11.93 14.10 3.18
C VAL A 67 12.82 14.06 1.94
N SER A 68 14.03 14.59 2.07
CA SER A 68 15.01 14.62 0.98
C SER A 68 16.19 13.74 1.33
N PHE A 69 16.60 12.88 0.39
CA PHE A 69 17.71 11.96 0.59
C PHE A 69 18.44 11.66 -0.71
N HIS A 70 19.70 11.26 -0.60
CA HIS A 70 20.58 11.00 -1.74
C HIS A 70 20.77 9.50 -1.94
N ILE A 71 20.54 9.01 -3.15
CA ILE A 71 20.77 7.62 -3.55
C ILE A 71 21.99 7.55 -4.46
N LYS A 72 22.98 6.72 -4.09
CA LYS A 72 24.12 6.43 -4.95
C LYS A 72 23.67 5.62 -6.16
N LEU A 73 23.99 6.12 -7.35
CA LEU A 73 23.66 5.44 -8.60
C LEU A 73 24.65 4.29 -8.87
N PRO A 74 24.18 3.14 -9.37
CA PRO A 74 25.05 2.10 -9.87
C PRO A 74 25.97 2.62 -10.97
N LYS A 75 27.20 2.09 -11.06
CA LYS A 75 28.13 2.45 -12.15
C LYS A 75 27.55 2.16 -13.54
N SER A 76 26.66 1.17 -13.66
CA SER A 76 25.96 0.85 -14.91
C SER A 76 25.01 1.96 -15.39
N LEU A 77 24.61 2.88 -14.51
CA LEU A 77 23.76 4.04 -14.83
C LEU A 77 24.56 5.35 -14.85
N GLY A 78 25.87 5.29 -15.09
CA GLY A 78 26.76 6.46 -15.12
C GLY A 78 27.37 6.84 -13.78
N GLY A 79 27.03 6.14 -12.69
CA GLY A 79 27.51 6.45 -11.34
C GLY A 79 27.00 7.80 -10.81
N GLY A 80 27.54 8.24 -9.67
CA GLY A 80 27.14 9.50 -9.03
C GLY A 80 26.08 9.33 -7.94
N SER A 81 25.36 10.41 -7.63
CA SER A 81 24.33 10.46 -6.60
C SER A 81 23.13 11.25 -7.10
N GLN A 82 21.93 10.70 -6.92
CA GLN A 82 20.66 11.35 -7.26
C GLN A 82 19.96 11.77 -5.98
N GLU A 83 19.51 13.03 -5.92
CA GLU A 83 18.63 13.50 -4.86
C GLU A 83 17.18 13.06 -5.14
N PHE A 84 16.53 12.52 -4.11
CA PHE A 84 15.11 12.18 -4.08
C PHE A 84 14.41 13.08 -3.07
N ARG A 85 13.33 13.71 -3.50
CA ARG A 85 12.41 14.45 -2.64
C ARG A 85 11.10 13.67 -2.55
N MET A 86 10.79 13.18 -1.36
CA MET A 86 9.61 12.36 -1.11
C MET A 86 8.62 13.14 -0.25
N PHE A 87 7.37 13.22 -0.72
CA PHE A 87 6.28 13.88 -0.01
C PHE A 87 5.33 12.82 0.57
N ASP A 88 5.28 12.71 1.91
CA ASP A 88 4.27 11.91 2.61
C ASP A 88 3.00 12.74 2.81
N VAL A 89 1.87 12.20 2.35
CA VAL A 89 0.56 12.86 2.36
C VAL A 89 -0.45 12.02 3.13
N GLY A 90 -1.26 12.68 3.97
CA GLY A 90 -2.35 11.99 4.68
C GLY A 90 -3.38 11.39 3.71
N GLY A 91 -3.62 10.08 3.81
CA GLY A 91 -4.56 9.35 2.94
C GLY A 91 -6.03 9.34 3.37
N GLN A 92 -6.33 9.84 4.58
CA GLN A 92 -7.69 9.91 5.12
C GLN A 92 -8.54 10.91 4.33
N ARG A 93 -9.85 10.65 4.22
CA ARG A 93 -10.78 11.47 3.39
C ARG A 93 -10.65 12.97 3.68
N SER A 94 -10.55 13.36 4.95
CA SER A 94 -10.42 14.75 5.40
C SER A 94 -9.10 15.45 5.02
N HIS A 95 -8.10 14.72 4.54
CA HIS A 95 -6.78 15.25 4.19
C HIS A 95 -6.50 15.26 2.69
N ARG A 96 -7.32 14.58 1.88
CA ARG A 96 -7.09 14.42 0.42
C ARG A 96 -7.17 15.73 -0.36
N THR A 97 -7.91 16.73 0.13
CA THR A 97 -7.97 18.06 -0.50
C THR A 97 -6.60 18.74 -0.55
N LYS A 98 -5.67 18.38 0.34
CA LYS A 98 -4.31 18.93 0.38
C LYS A 98 -3.39 18.34 -0.71
N TRP A 99 -3.74 17.21 -1.31
CA TRP A 99 -2.88 16.51 -2.26
C TRP A 99 -2.50 17.37 -3.48
N MET A 100 -3.42 18.21 -3.95
CA MET A 100 -3.16 19.11 -5.08
C MET A 100 -1.97 20.06 -4.84
N GLN A 101 -1.61 20.34 -3.58
CA GLN A 101 -0.48 21.21 -3.22
C GLN A 101 0.88 20.62 -3.58
N VAL A 102 0.96 19.31 -3.88
CA VAL A 102 2.22 18.61 -4.22
C VAL A 102 2.17 17.88 -5.56
N PHE A 103 1.11 18.07 -6.35
CA PHE A 103 1.01 17.38 -7.65
C PHE A 103 1.81 18.05 -8.75
N GLU A 104 2.20 19.32 -8.57
CA GLU A 104 3.02 20.02 -9.55
C GLU A 104 4.47 19.55 -9.46
N GLY A 105 5.03 19.12 -10.59
CA GLY A 105 6.44 18.78 -10.71
C GLY A 105 6.87 17.42 -10.15
N ILE A 106 5.93 16.54 -9.77
CA ILE A 106 6.29 15.17 -9.33
C ILE A 106 6.46 14.21 -10.50
N GLU A 107 7.54 13.42 -10.46
CA GLU A 107 7.88 12.43 -11.48
C GLU A 107 7.07 11.15 -11.34
N ALA A 108 6.78 10.74 -10.10
CA ALA A 108 6.03 9.52 -9.83
C ALA A 108 5.14 9.64 -8.58
N VAL A 109 4.00 8.94 -8.61
CA VAL A 109 3.17 8.68 -7.43
C VAL A 109 3.42 7.26 -6.95
N LEU A 110 3.83 7.11 -5.69
CA LEU A 110 3.84 5.84 -4.98
C LEU A 110 2.48 5.64 -4.27
N PHE A 111 1.61 4.84 -4.85
CA PHE A 111 0.28 4.57 -4.32
C PHE A 111 0.27 3.28 -3.48
N MET A 112 -0.14 3.38 -2.22
CA MET A 112 -0.10 2.27 -1.27
C MET A 112 -1.50 1.68 -1.05
N ILE A 113 -1.66 0.37 -1.20
CA ILE A 113 -2.90 -0.36 -0.95
C ILE A 113 -2.65 -1.41 0.14
N ALA A 114 -3.45 -1.41 1.20
CA ALA A 114 -3.40 -2.45 2.23
C ALA A 114 -4.23 -3.66 1.81
N CYS A 115 -3.63 -4.64 1.14
CA CYS A 115 -4.35 -5.80 0.59
C CYS A 115 -5.03 -6.63 1.68
N GLY A 116 -4.40 -6.76 2.85
CA GLY A 116 -4.96 -7.46 4.00
C GLY A 116 -6.18 -6.79 4.65
N SER A 117 -6.67 -5.66 4.14
CA SER A 117 -7.86 -4.95 4.67
C SER A 117 -9.15 -5.27 3.91
N PHE A 118 -9.18 -6.34 3.10
CA PHE A 118 -10.35 -6.74 2.31
C PHE A 118 -11.60 -7.05 3.14
N ASP A 119 -11.45 -7.41 4.41
CA ASP A 119 -12.53 -7.77 5.36
C ASP A 119 -12.85 -6.65 6.36
N GLN A 120 -12.34 -5.44 6.13
CA GLN A 120 -12.43 -4.30 7.05
C GLN A 120 -13.15 -3.11 6.41
N THR A 121 -13.76 -2.28 7.26
CA THR A 121 -14.39 -1.02 6.86
C THR A 121 -13.57 0.20 7.26
N LEU A 122 -13.78 1.34 6.59
CA LEU A 122 -13.10 2.58 6.91
C LEU A 122 -13.41 3.05 8.34
N ARG A 123 -12.48 3.78 8.95
CA ARG A 123 -12.72 4.39 10.26
C ARG A 123 -13.69 5.56 10.14
N GLU A 124 -13.61 6.27 9.02
CA GLU A 124 -14.45 7.43 8.69
C GLU A 124 -15.85 7.03 8.21
N ASP A 125 -16.02 5.80 7.73
CA ASP A 125 -17.26 5.31 7.12
C ASP A 125 -17.42 3.79 7.33
N PRO A 126 -18.21 3.37 8.33
CA PRO A 126 -18.41 1.96 8.66
C PRO A 126 -19.09 1.16 7.55
N LYS A 127 -19.69 1.80 6.53
CA LYS A 127 -20.35 1.12 5.42
C LYS A 127 -19.40 0.87 4.24
N GLN A 128 -18.28 1.59 4.18
CA GLN A 128 -17.34 1.50 3.09
C GLN A 128 -16.24 0.49 3.39
N ASN A 129 -16.09 -0.54 2.54
CA ASN A 129 -14.97 -1.48 2.60
C ASN A 129 -13.64 -0.77 2.27
N ARG A 130 -12.58 -1.08 3.02
CA ARG A 130 -11.27 -0.40 2.86
C ARG A 130 -10.61 -0.67 1.52
N LEU A 131 -10.72 -1.88 0.99
CA LEU A 131 -10.10 -2.25 -0.29
C LEU A 131 -10.89 -1.67 -1.46
N VAL A 132 -12.22 -1.64 -1.37
CA VAL A 132 -13.08 -0.93 -2.34
C VAL A 132 -12.74 0.56 -2.40
N GLU A 133 -12.65 1.23 -1.24
CA GLU A 133 -12.20 2.63 -1.18
C GLU A 133 -10.83 2.83 -1.83
N ALA A 134 -9.90 1.89 -1.64
CA ALA A 134 -8.56 1.97 -2.22
C ALA A 134 -8.61 1.91 -3.74
N PHE A 135 -9.48 1.06 -4.33
CA PHE A 135 -9.70 1.01 -5.78
C PHE A 135 -10.36 2.28 -6.31
N GLU A 136 -11.38 2.81 -5.63
CA GLU A 136 -12.02 4.08 -6.02
C GLU A 136 -11.04 5.25 -5.96
N LEU A 137 -10.23 5.31 -4.92
CA LEU A 137 -9.20 6.32 -4.76
C LEU A 137 -8.12 6.20 -5.83
N PHE A 138 -7.67 4.97 -6.13
CA PHE A 138 -6.73 4.72 -7.20
C PHE A 138 -7.29 5.14 -8.56
N ARG A 139 -8.55 4.80 -8.87
CA ARG A 139 -9.25 5.26 -10.08
C ARG A 139 -9.26 6.79 -10.17
N GLY A 140 -9.53 7.48 -9.06
CA GLY A 140 -9.48 8.94 -8.99
C GLY A 140 -8.08 9.52 -9.25
N VAL A 141 -7.03 8.89 -8.72
CA VAL A 141 -5.62 9.28 -8.95
C VAL A 141 -5.21 9.00 -10.40
N TRP A 142 -5.58 7.83 -10.93
CA TRP A 142 -5.31 7.46 -12.31
C TRP A 142 -5.95 8.44 -13.29
N HIS A 143 -7.22 8.78 -13.13
CA HIS A 143 -7.91 9.72 -14.03
C HIS A 143 -7.67 11.20 -13.71
N ASN A 144 -6.76 11.51 -12.79
CA ASN A 144 -6.48 12.89 -12.41
C ASN A 144 -5.65 13.61 -13.49
N ARG A 145 -6.21 14.68 -14.06
CA ARG A 145 -5.56 15.50 -15.09
C ARG A 145 -4.23 16.12 -14.63
N PHE A 146 -4.07 16.43 -13.34
CA PHE A 146 -2.85 17.02 -12.80
C PHE A 146 -1.71 16.00 -12.70
N LEU A 147 -2.01 14.71 -12.83
CA LEU A 147 -1.04 13.61 -12.79
C LEU A 147 -0.86 12.95 -14.17
N ALA A 148 -1.29 13.63 -15.24
CA ALA A 148 -1.31 13.04 -16.58
C ALA A 148 0.08 12.62 -17.07
N GLU A 149 1.12 13.36 -16.69
CA GLU A 149 2.51 13.09 -17.07
C GLU A 149 3.30 12.33 -15.98
N THR A 150 2.69 12.12 -14.82
CA THR A 150 3.31 11.46 -13.67
C THR A 150 3.18 9.94 -13.81
N GLY A 151 4.27 9.21 -13.59
CA GLY A 151 4.24 7.75 -13.55
C GLY A 151 3.58 7.23 -12.27
N LEU A 152 2.93 6.07 -12.33
CA LEU A 152 2.31 5.46 -11.14
C LEU A 152 3.03 4.18 -10.76
N ILE A 153 3.33 4.05 -9.47
CA ILE A 153 3.88 2.85 -8.86
C ILE A 153 2.91 2.45 -7.76
N VAL A 154 2.31 1.26 -7.88
CA VAL A 154 1.35 0.74 -6.90
C VAL A 154 2.00 -0.34 -6.06
N PHE A 155 2.02 -0.10 -4.76
CA PHE A 155 2.41 -1.07 -3.76
C PHE A 155 1.18 -1.75 -3.19
N LEU A 156 0.98 -3.00 -3.60
CA LEU A 156 0.07 -3.95 -3.00
C LEU A 156 0.70 -4.41 -1.68
N ASN A 157 0.55 -3.59 -0.65
CA ASN A 157 1.25 -3.69 0.64
C ASN A 157 0.49 -4.57 1.65
N LYS A 158 1.16 -4.88 2.76
CA LYS A 158 0.70 -5.76 3.84
C LYS A 158 0.42 -7.19 3.36
N GLN A 159 1.33 -7.70 2.52
CA GLN A 159 1.25 -9.07 2.02
C GLN A 159 1.35 -10.11 3.14
N ASP A 160 2.08 -9.79 4.21
CA ASP A 160 2.15 -10.57 5.45
C ASP A 160 0.78 -10.70 6.13
N ILE A 161 0.02 -9.60 6.23
CA ILE A 161 -1.33 -9.61 6.81
C ILE A 161 -2.32 -10.32 5.88
N LEU A 162 -2.20 -10.13 4.56
CA LEU A 162 -3.01 -10.84 3.58
C LEU A 162 -2.82 -12.36 3.73
N GLU A 163 -1.57 -12.83 3.73
CA GLU A 163 -1.22 -14.23 3.88
C GLU A 163 -1.76 -14.82 5.19
N GLN A 164 -1.58 -14.13 6.32
CA GLN A 164 -2.13 -14.58 7.61
C GLN A 164 -3.65 -14.74 7.58
N LYS A 165 -4.38 -13.86 6.89
CA LYS A 165 -5.84 -13.95 6.78
C LYS A 165 -6.28 -15.12 5.92
N ILE A 166 -5.66 -15.33 4.76
CA ILE A 166 -5.94 -16.47 3.89
C ILE A 166 -5.66 -17.79 4.63
N LEU A 167 -4.51 -17.90 5.30
CA LEU A 167 -4.15 -19.09 6.10
C LEU A 167 -5.11 -19.33 7.29
N SER A 168 -5.74 -18.28 7.81
CA SER A 168 -6.76 -18.39 8.86
C SER A 168 -8.15 -18.81 8.35
N GLY A 169 -8.30 -19.02 7.04
CA GLY A 169 -9.54 -19.42 6.38
C GLY A 169 -10.45 -18.26 5.98
N LYS A 170 -10.00 -17.00 6.09
CA LYS A 170 -10.76 -15.86 5.56
C LYS A 170 -10.62 -15.82 4.05
N SER A 171 -11.73 -15.60 3.35
CA SER A 171 -11.74 -15.50 1.90
C SER A 171 -12.18 -14.11 1.46
N ILE A 172 -11.56 -13.60 0.38
CA ILE A 172 -11.95 -12.32 -0.22
C ILE A 172 -13.34 -12.39 -0.89
N LYS A 173 -13.81 -13.59 -1.24
CA LYS A 173 -15.10 -13.83 -1.92
C LYS A 173 -16.30 -13.30 -1.15
N ASP A 174 -16.22 -13.32 0.18
CA ASP A 174 -17.30 -12.85 1.07
C ASP A 174 -17.53 -11.34 0.92
N TYR A 175 -16.55 -10.62 0.37
CA TYR A 175 -16.56 -9.17 0.18
C TYR A 175 -16.54 -8.77 -1.30
N PHE A 176 -16.07 -9.66 -2.18
CA PHE A 176 -15.95 -9.49 -3.61
C PHE A 176 -16.51 -10.72 -4.33
N PRO A 177 -17.84 -10.81 -4.54
CA PRO A 177 -18.48 -12.00 -5.11
C PRO A 177 -17.92 -12.42 -6.47
N GLU A 178 -17.48 -11.46 -7.27
CA GLU A 178 -16.86 -11.71 -8.57
C GLU A 178 -15.52 -12.46 -8.50
N TYR A 179 -14.95 -12.62 -7.30
CA TYR A 179 -13.76 -13.44 -7.10
C TYR A 179 -14.02 -14.92 -7.39
N GLU A 180 -15.26 -15.40 -7.21
CA GLU A 180 -15.60 -16.81 -7.47
C GLU A 180 -15.34 -17.17 -8.94
N GLU A 181 -15.70 -16.27 -9.86
CA GLU A 181 -15.54 -16.40 -11.31
C GLU A 181 -14.12 -16.04 -11.78
N TYR A 182 -13.27 -15.50 -10.90
CA TYR A 182 -11.92 -15.12 -11.27
C TYR A 182 -11.04 -16.35 -11.46
N VAL A 183 -10.69 -16.62 -12.72
CA VAL A 183 -9.71 -17.63 -13.14
C VAL A 183 -8.46 -16.94 -13.64
N LYS A 184 -7.29 -17.32 -13.12
CA LYS A 184 -6.03 -16.75 -13.61
C LYS A 184 -5.75 -17.35 -14.99
N ALA A 185 -5.28 -16.55 -15.94
CA ALA A 185 -5.05 -16.97 -17.34
C ALA A 185 -4.06 -18.15 -17.51
N THR A 186 -3.33 -18.54 -16.47
CA THR A 186 -2.38 -19.68 -16.46
C THR A 186 -2.92 -20.93 -15.75
N ASP A 187 -4.17 -20.95 -15.30
CA ASP A 187 -4.77 -22.00 -14.46
C ASP A 187 -5.27 -23.23 -15.25
N SER A 188 -4.58 -23.66 -16.31
CA SER A 188 -4.90 -24.96 -16.93
C SER A 188 -4.57 -26.15 -16.00
N ASP A 189 -3.69 -25.95 -15.03
CA ASP A 189 -3.37 -26.92 -13.97
C ASP A 189 -3.84 -26.35 -12.62
N ASN A 190 -4.83 -27.00 -11.99
CA ASN A 190 -5.54 -26.65 -10.74
C ASN A 190 -4.66 -26.50 -9.45
N LEU A 191 -3.45 -25.93 -9.54
CA LEU A 191 -2.45 -25.88 -8.47
C LEU A 191 -2.07 -24.45 -8.05
N CYS A 192 -2.91 -23.44 -8.35
CA CYS A 192 -2.66 -22.08 -7.90
C CYS A 192 -3.05 -21.93 -6.42
N ASP A 193 -2.09 -21.56 -5.57
CA ASP A 193 -2.37 -21.31 -4.15
C ASP A 193 -3.34 -20.11 -3.99
N GLU A 194 -4.23 -20.17 -3.00
CA GLU A 194 -5.30 -19.19 -2.77
C GLU A 194 -4.75 -17.77 -2.55
N LEU A 195 -3.54 -17.65 -1.99
CA LEU A 195 -2.87 -16.37 -1.78
C LEU A 195 -2.45 -15.74 -3.11
N THR A 196 -1.88 -16.52 -4.02
CA THR A 196 -1.49 -16.12 -5.37
C THR A 196 -2.72 -15.75 -6.19
N ARG A 197 -3.80 -16.53 -6.11
CA ARG A 197 -5.08 -16.19 -6.75
C ARG A 197 -5.63 -14.86 -6.23
N THR A 198 -5.66 -14.67 -4.90
CA THR A 198 -6.10 -13.42 -4.27
C THR A 198 -5.23 -12.23 -4.69
N ARG A 199 -3.90 -12.38 -4.69
CA ARG A 199 -2.94 -11.37 -5.16
C ARG A 199 -3.21 -10.96 -6.60
N CYS A 200 -3.38 -11.94 -7.48
CA CYS A 200 -3.67 -11.71 -8.90
C CYS A 200 -5.01 -11.02 -9.11
N PHE A 201 -6.06 -11.39 -8.37
CA PHE A 201 -7.35 -10.73 -8.41
C PHE A 201 -7.28 -9.25 -8.00
N ILE A 202 -6.65 -8.93 -6.87
CA ILE A 202 -6.50 -7.54 -6.43
C ILE A 202 -5.72 -6.73 -7.47
N LYS A 203 -4.67 -7.33 -8.06
CA LYS A 203 -3.91 -6.70 -9.13
C LYS A 203 -4.75 -6.52 -10.41
N SER A 204 -5.58 -7.49 -10.79
CA SER A 204 -6.41 -7.38 -12.00
C SER A 204 -7.40 -6.24 -11.89
N LYS A 205 -8.01 -6.03 -10.72
CA LYS A 205 -8.90 -4.87 -10.48
C LYS A 205 -8.21 -3.52 -10.75
N LEU A 206 -6.93 -3.40 -10.40
CA LEU A 206 -6.15 -2.20 -10.72
C LEU A 206 -5.83 -2.09 -12.21
N ILE A 207 -5.50 -3.22 -12.85
CA ILE A 207 -5.25 -3.28 -14.28
C ILE A 207 -6.50 -2.86 -15.05
N ASP A 208 -7.69 -3.34 -14.65
CA ASP A 208 -8.97 -2.95 -15.23
C ASP A 208 -9.15 -1.43 -15.18
N ILE A 209 -8.88 -0.82 -14.02
CA ILE A 209 -8.90 0.64 -13.85
C ILE A 209 -7.92 1.33 -14.80
N THR A 210 -6.71 0.80 -14.96
CA THR A 210 -5.72 1.41 -15.87
C THR A 210 -6.05 1.26 -17.35
N ASN A 211 -6.87 0.26 -17.71
CA ASN A 211 -7.37 0.03 -19.06
C ASN A 211 -8.64 0.84 -19.37
N GLU A 212 -9.26 1.48 -18.38
CA GLU A 212 -10.43 2.35 -18.59
C GLU A 212 -10.07 3.48 -19.56
N THR A 213 -10.88 3.64 -20.62
CA THR A 213 -10.67 4.70 -21.62
C THR A 213 -10.80 6.08 -20.97
N PRO A 214 -9.77 6.94 -21.08
CA PRO A 214 -9.88 8.32 -20.60
C PRO A 214 -11.02 9.06 -21.30
N ARG A 215 -11.65 10.02 -20.62
CA ARG A 215 -12.63 10.91 -21.28
C ARG A 215 -11.97 11.60 -22.48
N ARG A 216 -12.67 11.64 -23.63
CA ARG A 216 -12.17 12.09 -24.95
C ARG A 216 -11.51 13.48 -24.97
N THR A 217 -11.86 14.36 -24.02
CA THR A 217 -11.31 15.72 -23.90
C THR A 217 -10.05 15.81 -23.03
N SER A 218 -9.56 14.70 -22.51
CA SER A 218 -8.40 14.68 -21.62
C SER A 218 -7.08 14.55 -22.39
N LEU A 219 -6.06 15.30 -21.96
CA LEU A 219 -4.66 15.09 -22.36
C LEU A 219 -4.19 13.63 -22.15
N LEU A 220 -4.88 12.89 -21.29
CA LEU A 220 -4.69 11.45 -21.05
C LEU A 220 -5.03 10.57 -22.26
N ALA A 221 -5.91 11.01 -23.17
CA ALA A 221 -6.37 10.19 -24.29
C ALA A 221 -5.30 9.96 -25.37
N GLN A 222 -4.22 10.75 -25.36
CA GLN A 222 -3.17 10.73 -26.39
C GLN A 222 -1.91 9.96 -25.96
N ARG A 223 -1.83 9.48 -24.70
CA ARG A 223 -0.61 8.87 -24.16
C ARG A 223 -0.88 7.59 -23.38
N LYS A 224 -0.09 6.56 -23.67
CA LYS A 224 -0.05 5.31 -22.88
C LYS A 224 0.73 5.56 -21.59
N ARG A 225 0.03 5.63 -20.46
CA ARG A 225 0.64 5.78 -19.14
C ARG A 225 1.11 4.44 -18.62
N THR A 226 2.28 4.42 -17.99
CA THR A 226 2.84 3.22 -17.38
C THR A 226 2.48 3.17 -15.90
N CYS A 227 1.98 2.03 -15.45
CA CYS A 227 1.73 1.74 -14.05
C CYS A 227 2.52 0.48 -13.66
N TYR A 228 3.34 0.60 -12.62
CA TYR A 228 4.12 -0.51 -12.04
C TYR A 228 3.38 -1.07 -10.83
N TYR A 229 3.46 -2.38 -10.62
CA TYR A 229 2.72 -3.07 -9.55
C TYR A 229 3.67 -4.00 -8.79
N HIS A 230 3.81 -3.77 -7.48
CA HIS A 230 4.66 -4.56 -6.60
C HIS A 230 3.91 -5.08 -5.40
N PHE A 231 4.08 -6.38 -5.11
CA PHE A 231 3.61 -6.99 -3.87
C PHE A 231 4.67 -6.74 -2.79
N THR A 232 4.31 -6.01 -1.73
CA THR A 232 5.29 -5.51 -0.75
C THR A 232 4.87 -5.76 0.69
N VAL A 233 5.88 -5.84 1.54
CA VAL A 233 5.73 -5.64 2.99
C VAL A 233 6.56 -4.42 3.33
N ALA A 234 5.97 -3.38 3.92
CA ALA A 234 6.63 -2.09 4.12
C ALA A 234 7.96 -2.16 4.89
N THR A 235 8.17 -3.20 5.69
CA THR A 235 9.42 -3.42 6.43
C THR A 235 10.55 -3.99 5.58
N ASP A 236 10.28 -4.42 4.34
CA ASP A 236 11.30 -4.91 3.42
C ASP A 236 12.11 -3.76 2.81
N THR A 237 13.41 -3.75 3.11
CA THR A 237 14.37 -2.77 2.59
C THR A 237 14.56 -2.85 1.07
N ASN A 238 14.23 -3.97 0.43
CA ASN A 238 14.30 -4.10 -1.03
C ASN A 238 13.25 -3.23 -1.76
N ASN A 239 12.19 -2.80 -1.07
CA ASN A 239 11.17 -1.93 -1.64
C ASN A 239 11.77 -0.63 -2.19
N VAL A 240 12.74 -0.05 -1.49
CA VAL A 240 13.40 1.19 -1.92
C VAL A 240 14.10 1.01 -3.27
N ARG A 241 14.74 -0.16 -3.48
CA ARG A 241 15.38 -0.49 -4.76
C ARG A 241 14.36 -0.63 -5.88
N MET A 242 13.20 -1.23 -5.62
CA MET A 242 12.11 -1.35 -6.60
C MET A 242 11.58 0.03 -7.01
N VAL A 243 11.26 0.91 -6.04
CA VAL A 243 10.82 2.28 -6.32
C VAL A 243 11.85 3.02 -7.17
N PHE A 244 13.13 2.94 -6.78
CA PHE A 244 14.22 3.61 -7.50
C PHE A 244 14.28 3.17 -8.98
N ASN A 245 14.22 1.87 -9.23
CA ASN A 245 14.29 1.34 -10.60
C ASN A 245 13.07 1.77 -11.44
N ASP A 246 11.87 1.76 -10.86
CA ASP A 246 10.67 2.19 -11.57
C ASP A 246 10.69 3.68 -11.90
N VAL A 247 11.07 4.54 -10.95
CA VAL A 247 11.20 5.99 -11.17
C VAL A 247 12.20 6.25 -12.29
N HIS A 248 13.33 5.53 -12.29
CA HIS A 248 14.31 5.64 -13.37
C HIS A 248 13.72 5.23 -14.73
N ASN A 249 12.98 4.11 -14.80
CA ASN A 249 12.32 3.68 -16.03
C ASN A 249 11.25 4.67 -16.52
N ILE A 250 10.50 5.28 -15.60
CA ILE A 250 9.50 6.32 -15.91
C ILE A 250 10.20 7.52 -16.56
N ILE A 251 11.29 8.00 -15.95
CA ILE A 251 12.05 9.15 -16.47
C ILE A 251 12.68 8.82 -17.82
N LEU A 252 13.28 7.64 -17.97
CA LEU A 252 13.87 7.20 -19.24
C LEU A 252 12.83 7.11 -20.35
N ALA A 253 11.68 6.48 -20.10
CA ALA A 253 10.61 6.35 -21.08
C ALA A 253 10.10 7.73 -21.53
N ARG A 254 9.95 8.67 -20.58
CA ARG A 254 9.57 10.06 -20.88
C ARG A 254 10.62 10.76 -21.76
N ASN A 255 11.90 10.62 -21.43
CA ASN A 255 12.97 11.23 -22.22
C ASN A 255 13.03 10.66 -23.64
N LEU A 256 12.87 9.35 -23.81
CA LEU A 256 12.85 8.70 -25.12
C LEU A 256 11.65 9.14 -25.98
N HIS A 257 10.47 9.29 -25.37
CA HIS A 257 9.28 9.81 -26.05
C HIS A 257 9.48 11.27 -26.50
N ASN A 258 10.09 12.11 -25.64
CA ASN A 258 10.38 13.51 -25.99
C ASN A 258 11.40 13.66 -27.12
N VAL A 259 12.29 12.68 -27.30
CA VAL A 259 13.28 12.64 -28.38
C VAL A 259 12.71 11.96 -29.65
N GLY A 260 11.47 11.46 -29.62
CA GLY A 260 10.78 10.87 -30.77
C GLY A 260 11.17 9.43 -31.10
N ILE A 261 11.77 8.71 -30.14
CA ILE A 261 12.21 7.31 -30.30
C ILE A 261 11.08 6.32 -29.95
N LEU A 262 10.08 6.77 -29.18
CA LEU A 262 8.88 6.03 -28.75
C LEU A 262 7.63 6.88 -28.96
#